data_AF-A0A538U0G6-F1
#
_entry.id   AF-A0A538U0G6-F1
#
_cell.length_a   1.000
_cell.length_b   1.000
_cell.length_c   1.000
_cell.angle_alpha   90.00
_cell.angle_beta   90.00
_cell.angle_gamma   90.00
#
_symmetry.space_group_name_H-M   'P 1'
#
loop_
_entity.id
_entity.type
_entity.pdbx_description
1 polymer ?
#
loop_
_entity_poly.entity_id
_entity_poly.type
_entity_poly.pdbx_seq_one_letter_code
_entity_poly.pdbx_strand_id
1 'polypeptide(L)'
;MGFMTGQRAALALALGLALGACIPPATPPASPSATASGSAILDGAGPSQLPHSPAPTPATVLAIDVGQRPAGPWAVTFQEVGTEAVREVYDLAPACAEATCDIDATIQTFAGESLGTGIFRFADGMYRYEADRTEKIACFDGFETVPDGARRVSHTILIIAGYRAVGTSAITVDIRGTRAVDVTPAGGSGCPAETFAYIANGQRTEFAAAPTATPKDPAPIPVIGASFFGSGAKVVTYAVGGSSAEEIIASIQASGPFSDWLHARAEALTTAVPRYRFVLADTAGQCHIQVTKKPAIIFTFTITLPSWKQPRSVGQATVLWWAKELQRVATHENHHVQIYRDGAARMTAALGHSTCSNVADHLRAIVRDIDTAQCEFDLKEYGSALGLSLTSCLTR
;
A
#
# COMPACT_ATOMS: atom_id res chain seq x y z
N MET A 1 19.24 -15.45 -14.73
CA MET A 1 17.82 -15.24 -14.34
C MET A 1 17.40 -13.90 -14.90
N GLY A 2 16.77 -13.89 -16.08
CA GLY A 2 16.45 -12.68 -16.83
C GLY A 2 15.05 -12.17 -16.48
N PHE A 3 14.96 -10.91 -16.06
CA PHE A 3 13.70 -10.20 -15.92
C PHE A 3 13.20 -9.79 -17.31
N MET A 4 12.05 -10.30 -17.71
CA MET A 4 11.32 -9.80 -18.88
C MET A 4 10.77 -8.40 -18.57
N THR A 5 11.38 -7.38 -19.16
CA THR A 5 10.86 -6.01 -19.24
C THR A 5 9.96 -5.87 -20.47
N GLY A 6 8.83 -5.17 -20.32
CA GLY A 6 8.09 -4.59 -21.45
C GLY A 6 7.21 -5.55 -22.25
N GLN A 7 6.38 -6.37 -21.61
CA GLN A 7 5.22 -6.92 -22.31
C GLN A 7 4.17 -5.81 -22.44
N ARG A 8 4.09 -5.27 -23.66
CA ARG A 8 2.89 -4.74 -24.30
C ARG A 8 1.63 -4.87 -23.41
N ALA A 9 1.02 -3.74 -23.05
CA ALA A 9 -0.44 -3.68 -23.02
C ALA A 9 -0.96 -3.74 -24.47
N ALA A 10 -0.51 -4.74 -25.24
CA ALA A 10 -1.32 -5.28 -26.29
C ALA A 10 -2.54 -5.74 -25.52
N LEU A 11 -3.67 -5.12 -25.82
CA LEU A 11 -4.98 -5.67 -25.58
C LEU A 11 -4.99 -7.02 -26.32
N ALA A 12 -4.35 -8.03 -25.75
CA ALA A 12 -4.65 -9.40 -26.04
C ALA A 12 -6.04 -9.61 -25.42
N LEU A 13 -7.05 -9.16 -26.15
CA LEU A 13 -8.05 -10.12 -26.56
C LEU A 13 -7.28 -11.31 -27.16
N ALA A 14 -6.71 -12.15 -26.31
CA ALA A 14 -6.58 -13.56 -26.62
C ALA A 14 -8.03 -14.10 -26.56
N LEU A 15 -8.86 -13.60 -27.47
CA LEU A 15 -9.94 -14.39 -28.00
C LEU A 15 -9.21 -15.55 -28.65
N GLY A 16 -9.21 -16.69 -27.95
CA GLY A 16 -9.11 -18.00 -28.58
C GLY A 16 -10.32 -18.21 -29.48
N LEU A 17 -10.50 -17.36 -30.49
CA LEU A 17 -11.35 -17.62 -31.64
C LEU A 17 -10.53 -18.51 -32.58
N ALA A 18 -10.44 -19.78 -32.21
CA ALA A 18 -10.59 -20.78 -33.23
C ALA A 18 -12.02 -20.61 -33.76
N LEU A 19 -12.15 -20.14 -35.00
CA LEU A 19 -13.35 -20.32 -35.81
C LEU A 19 -13.53 -21.83 -36.02
N GLY A 20 -14.07 -22.50 -34.99
CA GLY A 20 -14.47 -23.89 -35.05
C GLY A 20 -15.87 -23.96 -35.65
N ALA A 21 -15.95 -24.43 -36.88
CA ALA A 21 -17.19 -24.92 -37.46
C ALA A 21 -17.87 -25.91 -36.49
N CYS A 22 -19.20 -25.90 -36.49
CA CYS A 22 -20.04 -26.85 -35.76
C CYS A 22 -19.63 -28.30 -36.05
N ILE A 23 -19.10 -29.01 -35.06
CA ILE A 23 -18.94 -30.47 -35.07
C ILE A 23 -19.62 -31.00 -33.79
N PRO A 24 -20.52 -32.00 -33.88
CA PRO A 24 -21.28 -32.52 -32.75
C PRO A 24 -20.39 -33.22 -31.70
N PRO A 25 -20.87 -33.40 -30.46
CA PRO A 25 -20.07 -33.95 -29.37
C PRO A 25 -19.67 -35.41 -29.65
N ALA A 26 -18.37 -35.66 -29.66
CA ALA A 26 -17.83 -37.01 -29.60
C ALA A 26 -17.96 -37.55 -28.16
N THR A 27 -18.50 -38.76 -28.04
CA THR A 27 -18.54 -39.59 -26.83
C THR A 27 -17.16 -39.70 -26.16
N PRO A 28 -17.05 -39.60 -24.83
CA PRO A 28 -15.80 -39.79 -24.12
C PRO A 28 -15.37 -41.27 -24.17
N PRO A 29 -14.08 -41.59 -24.43
CA PRO A 29 -13.58 -42.94 -24.30
C PRO A 29 -13.45 -43.34 -22.81
N ALA A 30 -13.62 -44.65 -22.57
CA ALA A 30 -13.59 -45.27 -21.26
C ALA A 30 -12.26 -45.06 -20.52
N SER A 31 -12.35 -44.85 -19.21
CA SER A 31 -11.22 -44.81 -18.28
C SER A 31 -10.54 -46.18 -18.19
N PRO A 32 -9.21 -46.27 -18.33
CA PRO A 32 -8.49 -47.44 -17.89
C PRO A 32 -8.25 -47.38 -16.37
N SER A 33 -8.70 -48.43 -15.69
CA SER A 33 -8.28 -48.80 -14.34
C SER A 33 -6.98 -49.60 -14.40
N ALA A 34 -6.00 -49.28 -13.56
CA ALA A 34 -4.86 -50.09 -13.10
C ALA A 34 -3.78 -49.13 -12.55
N THR A 35 -2.93 -49.40 -11.56
CA THR A 35 -2.75 -50.46 -10.56
C THR A 35 -1.74 -49.88 -9.56
N ALA A 36 -1.88 -50.20 -8.28
CA ALA A 36 -0.94 -49.82 -7.23
C ALA A 36 0.39 -50.57 -7.34
N SER A 37 1.50 -49.84 -7.20
CA SER A 37 2.86 -50.26 -6.80
C SER A 37 3.60 -48.95 -6.51
N GLY A 38 4.17 -48.67 -5.34
CA GLY A 38 5.24 -49.40 -4.68
C GLY A 38 6.33 -48.36 -4.39
N SER A 39 6.78 -48.31 -3.14
CA SER A 39 7.56 -47.25 -2.47
C SER A 39 8.85 -46.77 -3.17
N ALA A 40 9.17 -45.48 -2.98
CA ALA A 40 10.55 -44.99 -2.82
C ALA A 40 10.54 -43.70 -1.96
N ILE A 41 11.20 -43.79 -0.81
CA ILE A 41 11.52 -42.69 0.10
C ILE A 41 12.70 -41.94 -0.51
N LEU A 42 12.56 -40.63 -0.71
CA LEU A 42 13.68 -39.71 -0.92
C LEU A 42 13.46 -38.46 -0.06
N ASP A 43 14.28 -38.36 0.98
CA ASP A 43 14.54 -37.16 1.76
C ASP A 43 14.93 -35.99 0.85
N GLY A 44 14.37 -34.80 1.09
CA GLY A 44 14.76 -33.63 0.31
C GLY A 44 14.11 -32.31 0.75
N ALA A 45 14.88 -31.53 1.51
CA ALA A 45 14.85 -30.07 1.63
C ALA A 45 13.58 -29.43 2.24
N GLY A 46 13.69 -29.08 3.53
CA GLY A 46 12.77 -28.17 4.21
C GLY A 46 12.84 -26.73 3.66
N PRO A 47 11.78 -25.93 3.85
CA PRO A 47 11.72 -24.56 3.34
C PRO A 47 12.73 -23.66 4.05
N SER A 48 13.56 -22.97 3.25
CA SER A 48 14.46 -21.90 3.69
C SER A 48 13.72 -20.85 4.49
N GLN A 49 14.04 -20.74 5.78
CA GLN A 49 13.73 -19.58 6.61
C GLN A 49 14.37 -18.34 6.00
N LEU A 50 13.54 -17.32 5.75
CA LEU A 50 14.01 -15.99 5.36
C LEU A 50 14.85 -15.36 6.49
N PRO A 51 15.92 -14.61 6.14
CA PRO A 51 16.79 -13.98 7.12
C PRO A 51 16.00 -12.99 7.97
N HIS A 52 15.91 -13.27 9.27
CA HIS A 52 15.31 -12.38 10.24
C HIS A 52 16.18 -11.13 10.36
N SER A 53 15.56 -9.95 10.29
CA SER A 53 16.22 -8.69 10.62
C SER A 53 16.81 -8.78 12.04
N PRO A 54 17.96 -8.14 12.32
CA PRO A 54 18.58 -8.19 13.64
C PRO A 54 17.58 -7.69 14.69
N ALA A 55 17.25 -8.57 15.64
CA ALA A 55 16.42 -8.21 16.77
C ALA A 55 17.05 -7.00 17.48
N PRO A 56 16.24 -6.04 17.96
CA PRO A 56 16.76 -4.93 18.76
C PRO A 56 17.56 -5.49 19.94
N THR A 57 18.70 -4.86 20.23
CA THR A 57 19.60 -5.24 21.32
C THR A 57 18.79 -5.36 22.62
N PRO A 58 18.89 -6.47 23.37
CA PRO A 58 18.04 -6.71 24.53
C PRO A 58 18.32 -5.67 25.62
N ALA A 59 17.39 -4.74 25.84
CA ALA A 59 17.39 -3.89 27.02
C ALA A 59 16.97 -4.72 28.24
N THR A 60 17.58 -4.47 29.40
CA THR A 60 17.12 -5.09 30.65
C THR A 60 15.86 -4.37 31.11
N VAL A 61 14.77 -5.13 31.27
CA VAL A 61 13.51 -4.66 31.86
C VAL A 61 13.67 -4.64 33.38
N LEU A 62 13.35 -3.53 34.01
CA LEU A 62 13.45 -3.28 35.44
C LEU A 62 12.07 -2.91 36.00
N ALA A 63 11.81 -3.31 37.24
CA ALA A 63 10.66 -2.81 37.98
C ALA A 63 10.69 -1.28 38.06
N ILE A 64 9.54 -0.65 37.88
CA ILE A 64 9.34 0.77 38.12
C ILE A 64 9.47 1.01 39.62
N ASP A 65 10.13 2.12 39.99
CA ASP A 65 10.18 2.55 41.38
C ASP A 65 8.75 2.76 41.90
N VAL A 66 8.42 2.22 43.07
CA VAL A 66 7.07 2.26 43.66
C VAL A 66 6.61 3.69 43.96
N GLY A 67 7.45 4.72 43.78
CA GLY A 67 7.03 6.13 43.79
C GLY A 67 6.60 6.71 42.43
N GLN A 68 6.92 6.04 41.31
CA GLN A 68 6.66 6.55 39.97
C GLN A 68 5.32 6.05 39.43
N ARG A 69 4.44 7.00 39.11
CA ARG A 69 3.09 6.73 38.64
C ARG A 69 2.90 7.30 37.23
N PRO A 70 2.94 6.47 36.19
CA PRO A 70 2.69 6.93 34.83
C PRO A 70 1.32 7.60 34.75
N ALA A 71 1.30 8.87 34.34
CA ALA A 71 0.08 9.65 34.20
C ALA A 71 0.21 10.65 33.05
N GLY A 72 -0.94 11.05 32.52
CA GLY A 72 -1.05 11.93 31.36
C GLY A 72 -0.74 11.20 30.05
N PRO A 73 -0.46 11.95 28.98
CA PRO A 73 -0.37 11.38 27.64
C PRO A 73 0.98 10.72 27.34
N TRP A 74 0.91 9.56 26.67
CA TRP A 74 2.04 8.79 26.18
C TRP A 74 1.89 8.56 24.69
N ALA A 75 2.88 9.01 23.90
CA ALA A 75 2.88 8.79 22.46
C ALA A 75 3.52 7.43 22.16
N VAL A 76 2.77 6.53 21.52
CA VAL A 76 3.21 5.17 21.16
C VAL A 76 3.24 5.04 19.66
N THR A 77 4.39 4.59 19.13
CA THR A 77 4.58 4.30 17.71
C THR A 77 4.69 2.79 17.53
N PHE A 78 3.80 2.23 16.70
CA PHE A 78 3.84 0.86 16.22
C PHE A 78 4.50 0.84 14.84
N GLN A 79 5.60 0.11 14.72
CA GLN A 79 6.37 0.08 13.48
C GLN A 79 6.69 -1.36 13.08
N GLU A 80 6.46 -1.65 11.81
CA GLU A 80 6.96 -2.83 11.10
C GLU A 80 7.94 -2.35 10.02
N VAL A 81 8.98 -3.15 9.75
CA VAL A 81 10.00 -2.77 8.77
C VAL A 81 9.37 -2.74 7.38
N GLY A 82 9.35 -1.56 6.76
CA GLY A 82 8.81 -1.38 5.40
C GLY A 82 7.34 -1.00 5.33
N THR A 83 6.65 -0.81 6.46
CA THR A 83 5.28 -0.28 6.49
C THR A 83 5.22 1.14 7.03
N GLU A 84 4.11 1.82 6.81
CA GLU A 84 3.79 3.06 7.51
C GLU A 84 3.67 2.78 9.03
N ALA A 85 4.19 3.70 9.84
CA ALA A 85 4.13 3.59 11.30
C ALA A 85 2.77 4.09 11.81
N VAL A 86 2.13 3.32 12.69
CA VAL A 86 0.89 3.75 13.34
C VAL A 86 1.23 4.49 14.62
N ARG A 87 0.69 5.70 14.80
CA ARG A 87 0.94 6.54 15.98
C ARG A 87 -0.34 6.75 16.77
N GLU A 88 -0.26 6.45 18.05
CA GLU A 88 -1.37 6.57 18.99
C GLU A 88 -0.93 7.33 20.23
N VAL A 89 -1.90 7.90 20.94
CA VAL A 89 -1.71 8.51 22.24
C VAL A 89 -2.54 7.74 23.26
N TYR A 90 -1.88 7.36 24.35
CA TYR A 90 -2.48 6.72 25.51
C TYR A 90 -2.49 7.76 26.63
N ASP A 91 -3.65 8.33 26.91
CA ASP A 91 -3.82 9.24 28.05
C ASP A 91 -4.12 8.43 29.31
N LEU A 92 -3.14 8.42 30.21
CA LEU A 92 -3.10 7.55 31.38
C LEU A 92 -3.64 8.28 32.61
N ALA A 93 -4.72 7.73 33.18
CA ALA A 93 -5.38 8.21 34.38
C ALA A 93 -5.30 7.14 35.48
N PRO A 94 -4.41 7.30 36.46
CA PRO A 94 -4.28 6.32 37.53
C PRO A 94 -5.57 6.20 38.38
N ALA A 95 -6.06 4.98 38.62
CA ALA A 95 -7.42 4.76 39.15
C ALA A 95 -7.60 5.12 40.63
N CYS A 96 -6.52 5.17 41.41
CA CYS A 96 -6.56 5.42 42.87
C CYS A 96 -5.49 6.43 43.34
N ALA A 97 -4.99 6.40 44.58
CA ALA A 97 -3.81 7.18 45.01
C ALA A 97 -2.53 6.33 45.16
N GLU A 98 -2.67 5.01 45.31
CA GLU A 98 -1.57 4.07 45.49
C GLU A 98 -0.79 3.90 44.18
N ALA A 99 0.52 3.67 44.30
CA ALA A 99 1.41 3.52 43.15
C ALA A 99 1.35 2.14 42.49
N THR A 100 0.58 1.22 43.05
CA THR A 100 0.42 -0.15 42.58
C THR A 100 -0.97 -0.43 42.03
N CYS A 101 -1.84 0.59 41.91
CA CYS A 101 -3.14 0.37 41.31
C CYS A 101 -3.14 0.57 39.81
N ASP A 102 -4.10 -0.09 39.18
CA ASP A 102 -4.33 -0.04 37.75
C ASP A 102 -4.48 1.40 37.22
N ILE A 103 -4.16 1.58 35.95
CA ILE A 103 -4.23 2.85 35.24
C ILE A 103 -5.25 2.71 34.12
N ASP A 104 -6.29 3.54 34.16
CA ASP A 104 -7.21 3.68 33.05
C ASP A 104 -6.51 4.41 31.90
N ALA A 105 -6.71 3.95 30.67
CA ALA A 105 -6.13 4.53 29.48
C ALA A 105 -7.24 4.92 28.50
N THR A 106 -7.22 6.18 28.05
CA THR A 106 -7.97 6.61 26.86
C THR A 106 -7.03 6.58 25.66
N ILE A 107 -7.45 5.92 24.58
CA ILE A 107 -6.61 5.69 23.41
C ILE A 107 -7.15 6.52 22.25
N GLN A 108 -6.27 7.25 21.59
CA GLN A 108 -6.64 8.10 20.46
C GLN A 108 -5.59 8.06 19.34
N THR A 109 -6.00 8.41 18.13
CA THR A 109 -5.05 8.68 17.04
C THR A 109 -4.20 9.90 17.41
N PHE A 110 -3.08 10.08 16.71
CA PHE A 110 -2.30 11.30 16.87
C PHE A 110 -3.07 12.58 16.49
N ALA A 111 -4.15 12.46 15.72
CA ALA A 111 -5.07 13.56 15.39
C ALA A 111 -6.15 13.80 16.46
N GLY A 112 -6.18 13.01 17.53
CA GLY A 112 -7.15 13.12 18.64
C GLY A 112 -8.46 12.36 18.43
N GLU A 113 -8.56 11.51 17.40
CA GLU A 113 -9.75 10.69 17.20
C GLU A 113 -9.77 9.53 18.20
N SER A 114 -10.86 9.36 18.93
CA SER A 114 -10.99 8.28 19.92
C SER A 114 -10.91 6.90 19.27
N LEU A 115 -10.01 6.06 19.77
CA LEU A 115 -9.81 4.67 19.36
C LEU A 115 -10.38 3.66 20.37
N GLY A 116 -10.61 4.08 21.61
CA GLY A 116 -11.19 3.26 22.67
C GLY A 116 -10.64 3.57 24.06
N THR A 117 -10.90 2.67 25.00
CA THR A 117 -10.36 2.72 26.36
C THR A 117 -9.79 1.35 26.74
N GLY A 118 -8.96 1.31 27.78
CA GLY A 118 -8.56 0.06 28.42
C GLY A 118 -7.79 0.30 29.71
N ILE A 119 -7.20 -0.75 30.26
CA ILE A 119 -6.61 -0.73 31.60
C ILE A 119 -5.19 -1.30 31.55
N PHE A 120 -4.23 -0.55 32.06
CA PHE A 120 -2.91 -1.08 32.41
C PHE A 120 -2.96 -1.64 33.82
N ARG A 121 -2.75 -2.95 33.94
CA ARG A 121 -2.73 -3.65 35.23
C ARG A 121 -1.33 -3.67 35.82
N PHE A 122 -1.21 -3.36 37.10
CA PHE A 122 0.08 -3.43 37.78
C PHE A 122 0.37 -4.85 38.26
N ALA A 123 1.51 -5.42 37.83
CA ALA A 123 2.00 -6.71 38.29
C ALA A 123 3.53 -6.77 38.15
N ASP A 124 4.20 -7.42 39.11
CA ASP A 124 5.66 -7.65 39.08
C ASP A 124 6.50 -6.37 38.88
N GLY A 125 6.04 -5.24 39.43
CA GLY A 125 6.73 -3.95 39.30
C GLY A 125 6.56 -3.27 37.95
N MET A 126 5.61 -3.70 37.12
CA MET A 126 5.36 -3.15 35.78
C MET A 126 3.87 -2.93 35.55
N TYR A 127 3.55 -2.05 34.59
CA TYR A 127 2.18 -1.87 34.12
C TYR A 127 2.00 -2.56 32.78
N ARG A 128 1.10 -3.55 32.71
CA ARG A 128 0.80 -4.31 31.49
C ARG A 128 -0.59 -3.97 30.97
N TYR A 129 -0.65 -3.53 29.72
CA TYR A 129 -1.88 -3.41 28.95
C TYR A 129 -1.96 -4.56 27.95
N GLU A 130 -3.13 -5.17 27.87
CA GLU A 130 -3.41 -6.24 26.92
C GLU A 130 -4.86 -6.11 26.46
N ALA A 131 -5.07 -5.98 25.15
CA ALA A 131 -6.40 -5.81 24.59
C ALA A 131 -6.50 -6.34 23.16
N ASP A 132 -7.67 -6.87 22.86
CA ASP A 132 -8.12 -7.20 21.51
C ASP A 132 -9.06 -6.12 20.98
N ARG A 133 -8.82 -5.66 19.76
CA ARG A 133 -9.72 -4.76 19.04
C ARG A 133 -10.12 -5.38 17.72
N THR A 134 -11.41 -5.50 17.51
CA THR A 134 -12.00 -5.91 16.23
C THR A 134 -12.65 -4.70 15.57
N GLU A 135 -12.33 -4.47 14.31
CA GLU A 135 -12.99 -3.46 13.49
C GLU A 135 -13.24 -3.98 12.08
N LYS A 136 -14.14 -3.30 11.38
CA LYS A 136 -14.37 -3.55 9.97
C LYS A 136 -13.61 -2.51 9.16
N ILE A 137 -12.89 -2.96 8.16
CA ILE A 137 -12.14 -2.09 7.25
C ILE A 137 -12.72 -2.23 5.85
N ALA A 138 -12.73 -1.11 5.11
CA ALA A 138 -13.13 -1.13 3.72
C ALA A 138 -12.03 -1.77 2.87
N CYS A 139 -12.43 -2.54 1.87
CA CYS A 139 -11.51 -3.17 0.91
C CYS A 139 -11.77 -2.62 -0.48
N PHE A 140 -10.75 -2.65 -1.34
CA PHE A 140 -10.96 -2.33 -2.74
C PHE A 140 -10.94 -3.62 -3.56
N ASP A 141 -12.08 -4.01 -4.13
CA ASP A 141 -12.24 -5.31 -4.81
C ASP A 141 -11.66 -5.35 -6.23
N GLY A 142 -10.82 -4.37 -6.54
CA GLY A 142 -10.42 -4.05 -7.88
C GLY A 142 -11.32 -3.03 -8.55
N PHE A 143 -12.58 -2.84 -8.15
CA PHE A 143 -13.56 -1.97 -8.81
C PHE A 143 -14.22 -0.92 -7.92
N GLU A 144 -14.62 -1.30 -6.72
CA GLU A 144 -15.25 -0.40 -5.78
C GLU A 144 -14.65 -0.60 -4.39
N THR A 145 -14.75 0.45 -3.58
CA THR A 145 -14.53 0.32 -2.15
C THR A 145 -15.72 -0.44 -1.59
N VAL A 146 -15.50 -1.68 -1.19
CA VAL A 146 -16.46 -2.53 -0.48
C VAL A 146 -16.40 -2.12 1.00
N PRO A 147 -17.42 -1.41 1.53
CA PRO A 147 -17.51 -1.11 2.95
C PRO A 147 -17.53 -2.44 3.71
N ASP A 148 -16.92 -2.48 4.89
CA ASP A 148 -16.84 -3.71 5.69
C ASP A 148 -16.21 -4.90 4.94
N GLY A 149 -15.37 -4.63 3.93
CA GLY A 149 -14.77 -5.65 3.08
C GLY A 149 -13.83 -6.61 3.82
N ALA A 150 -13.33 -6.26 4.99
CA ALA A 150 -12.59 -7.18 5.85
C ALA A 150 -12.85 -6.90 7.32
N ARG A 151 -12.63 -7.92 8.15
CA ARG A 151 -12.56 -7.81 9.59
C ARG A 151 -11.09 -7.76 9.99
N ARG A 152 -10.67 -6.69 10.65
CA ARG A 152 -9.34 -6.54 11.23
C ARG A 152 -9.42 -6.81 12.72
N VAL A 153 -8.64 -7.76 13.21
CA VAL A 153 -8.45 -8.05 14.63
C VAL A 153 -7.03 -7.63 15.00
N SER A 154 -6.87 -6.88 16.07
CA SER A 154 -5.57 -6.50 16.58
C SER A 154 -5.43 -6.89 18.04
N HIS A 155 -4.36 -7.61 18.36
CA HIS A 155 -3.98 -7.98 19.72
C HIS A 155 -2.78 -7.13 20.13
N THR A 156 -2.97 -6.24 21.10
CA THR A 156 -1.94 -5.28 21.54
C THR A 156 -1.49 -5.62 22.96
N ILE A 157 -0.19 -5.75 23.14
CA ILE A 157 0.46 -5.86 24.45
C ILE A 157 1.39 -4.68 24.61
N LEU A 158 1.21 -3.87 25.66
CA LEU A 158 2.12 -2.78 26.03
C LEU A 158 2.55 -2.94 27.49
N ILE A 159 3.79 -2.56 27.75
CA ILE A 159 4.43 -2.62 29.06
C ILE A 159 5.04 -1.27 29.33
N ILE A 160 4.68 -0.66 30.46
CA ILE A 160 5.41 0.48 31.03
C ILE A 160 6.32 -0.10 32.10
N ALA A 161 7.63 0.10 31.92
CA ALA A 161 8.66 -0.41 32.82
C ALA A 161 9.87 0.55 32.86
N GLY A 162 10.76 0.32 33.82
CA GLY A 162 12.10 0.90 33.78
C GLY A 162 12.96 0.16 32.74
N TYR A 163 13.62 0.88 31.85
CA TYR A 163 14.53 0.31 30.85
C TYR A 163 15.93 0.87 31.06
N ARG A 164 16.90 -0.03 31.12
CA ARG A 164 18.32 0.33 31.13
C ARG A 164 18.96 -0.01 29.79
N ALA A 165 19.50 0.99 29.12
CA ALA A 165 20.27 0.77 27.89
C ALA A 165 21.60 0.08 28.23
N VAL A 166 22.00 -0.89 27.39
CA VAL A 166 23.25 -1.64 27.57
C VAL A 166 24.43 -0.68 27.64
N GLY A 167 25.30 -0.87 28.64
CA GLY A 167 26.48 -0.01 28.86
C GLY A 167 26.19 1.33 29.55
N THR A 168 24.97 1.55 30.03
CA THR A 168 24.59 2.77 30.77
C THR A 168 24.07 2.44 32.17
N SER A 169 24.22 3.38 33.11
CA SER A 169 23.57 3.33 34.43
C SER A 169 22.19 4.01 34.43
N ALA A 170 21.84 4.73 33.36
CA ALA A 170 20.60 5.46 33.24
C ALA A 170 19.40 4.50 33.10
N ILE A 171 18.33 4.79 33.83
CA ILE A 171 17.05 4.09 33.75
C ILE A 171 16.03 5.10 33.21
N THR A 172 15.36 4.76 32.11
CA THR A 172 14.23 5.52 31.57
C THR A 172 12.94 4.77 31.83
N VAL A 173 11.85 5.47 32.11
CA VAL A 173 10.51 4.86 32.10
C VAL A 173 9.92 5.09 30.71
N ASP A 174 9.79 4.02 29.96
CA ASP A 174 9.25 4.03 28.59
C ASP A 174 8.04 3.09 28.52
N ILE A 175 7.28 3.19 27.43
CA ILE A 175 6.26 2.19 27.06
C ILE A 175 6.76 1.40 25.86
N ARG A 176 6.76 0.07 25.94
CA ARG A 176 7.17 -0.82 24.85
C ARG A 176 6.24 -2.00 24.71
N GLY A 177 6.22 -2.65 23.56
CA GLY A 177 5.40 -3.84 23.40
C GLY A 177 5.27 -4.30 21.96
N THR A 178 4.17 -4.97 21.67
CA THR A 178 3.88 -5.53 20.36
C THR A 178 2.41 -5.35 20.00
N ARG A 179 2.14 -5.36 18.70
CA ARG A 179 0.78 -5.49 18.17
C ARG A 179 0.77 -6.52 17.06
N ALA A 180 0.01 -7.60 17.24
CA ALA A 180 -0.32 -8.52 16.17
C ALA A 180 -1.62 -8.06 15.51
N VAL A 181 -1.69 -8.12 14.18
CA VAL A 181 -2.88 -7.73 13.42
C VAL A 181 -3.21 -8.83 12.43
N ASP A 182 -4.44 -9.31 12.45
CA ASP A 182 -4.99 -10.26 11.49
C ASP A 182 -6.12 -9.62 10.68
N VAL A 183 -6.02 -9.67 9.36
CA VAL A 183 -7.03 -9.19 8.43
C VAL A 183 -7.71 -10.39 7.77
N THR A 184 -9.00 -10.57 8.07
CA THR A 184 -9.84 -11.61 7.46
C THR A 184 -10.77 -10.97 6.41
N PRO A 185 -10.56 -11.21 5.11
CA PRO A 185 -11.41 -10.64 4.06
C PRO A 185 -12.81 -11.25 4.06
N ALA A 186 -13.81 -10.41 3.81
CA ALA A 186 -15.14 -10.87 3.40
C ALA A 186 -15.08 -11.41 1.97
N GLY A 187 -15.88 -12.43 1.65
CA GLY A 187 -15.88 -13.06 0.33
C GLY A 187 -16.12 -12.04 -0.79
N GLY A 188 -15.22 -11.99 -1.77
CA GLY A 188 -15.33 -11.09 -2.92
C GLY A 188 -14.99 -9.61 -2.65
N SER A 189 -14.47 -9.26 -1.46
CA SER A 189 -14.09 -7.88 -1.14
C SER A 189 -12.75 -7.43 -1.74
N GLY A 190 -11.97 -8.38 -2.24
CA GLY A 190 -10.62 -8.20 -2.81
C GLY A 190 -9.54 -7.77 -1.83
N CYS A 191 -9.82 -7.73 -0.52
CA CYS A 191 -8.73 -7.69 0.46
C CYS A 191 -7.97 -9.03 0.44
N PRO A 192 -6.63 -9.00 0.50
CA PRO A 192 -5.87 -10.18 0.87
C PRO A 192 -6.11 -10.51 2.35
N ALA A 193 -5.98 -11.80 2.69
CA ALA A 193 -5.78 -12.19 4.08
C ALA A 193 -4.34 -11.90 4.46
N GLU A 194 -4.13 -11.13 5.53
CA GLU A 194 -2.81 -10.66 5.94
C GLU A 194 -2.65 -10.75 7.45
N THR A 195 -1.42 -11.01 7.88
CA THR A 195 -1.02 -10.99 9.29
C THR A 195 0.22 -10.11 9.43
N PHE A 196 0.18 -9.16 10.36
CA PHE A 196 1.27 -8.21 10.62
C PHE A 196 1.69 -8.26 12.09
N ALA A 197 2.95 -7.93 12.36
CA ALA A 197 3.47 -7.78 13.71
C ALA A 197 4.27 -6.48 13.84
N TYR A 198 3.79 -5.58 14.68
CA TYR A 198 4.45 -4.31 14.98
C TYR A 198 5.22 -4.39 16.28
N ILE A 199 6.37 -3.72 16.31
CA ILE A 199 7.06 -3.39 17.56
C ILE A 199 6.57 -2.01 18.01
N ALA A 200 6.17 -1.90 19.27
CA ALA A 200 5.72 -0.65 19.86
C ALA A 200 6.81 -0.03 20.73
N ASN A 201 7.05 1.27 20.54
CA ASN A 201 7.90 2.07 21.43
C ASN A 201 7.22 3.42 21.65
N GLY A 202 7.28 3.92 22.88
CA GLY A 202 6.71 5.21 23.23
C GLY A 202 7.32 5.80 24.49
N GLN A 203 7.04 7.08 24.70
CA GLN A 203 7.53 7.84 25.84
C GLN A 203 6.44 8.80 26.34
N ARG A 204 6.57 9.22 27.60
CA ARG A 204 5.72 10.27 28.17
C ARG A 204 5.90 11.53 27.35
N THR A 205 4.79 12.16 27.00
CA THR A 205 4.81 13.45 26.30
C THR A 205 4.02 14.46 27.13
N GLU A 206 4.46 15.71 27.12
CA GLU A 206 3.66 16.81 27.63
C GLU A 206 2.92 17.37 26.41
N PHE A 207 1.62 17.08 26.27
CA PHE A 207 0.78 17.88 25.37
C PHE A 207 0.63 19.26 26.03
N ALA A 208 1.66 20.11 25.90
CA ALA A 208 1.53 21.52 26.18
C ALA A 208 0.42 22.08 25.30
N ALA A 209 -0.41 22.98 25.85
CA ALA A 209 -1.24 23.86 25.03
C ALA A 209 -0.43 24.34 23.82
N ALA A 210 -1.05 24.30 22.62
CA ALA A 210 -0.39 24.46 21.33
C ALA A 210 0.78 25.46 21.40
N PRO A 211 2.02 25.02 21.14
CA PRO A 211 3.20 25.83 21.40
C PRO A 211 3.17 27.11 20.57
N THR A 212 3.50 28.24 21.22
CA THR A 212 3.88 29.49 20.54
C THR A 212 4.95 29.15 19.50
N ALA A 213 4.74 29.60 18.26
CA ALA A 213 5.53 29.17 17.10
C ALA A 213 7.03 29.48 17.22
N THR A 214 7.79 28.50 17.73
CA THR A 214 9.20 28.28 17.40
C THR A 214 9.34 28.23 15.87
N PRO A 215 10.46 28.66 15.25
CA PRO A 215 10.67 28.53 13.81
C PRO A 215 10.27 27.14 13.36
N LYS A 216 9.18 27.07 12.60
CA LYS A 216 8.49 25.82 12.30
C LYS A 216 9.51 24.89 11.65
N ASP A 217 9.73 23.72 12.27
CA ASP A 217 10.46 22.64 11.61
C ASP A 217 9.95 22.55 10.17
N PRO A 218 10.85 22.39 9.18
CA PRO A 218 10.43 22.32 7.79
C PRO A 218 9.26 21.36 7.67
N ALA A 219 8.19 21.82 7.00
CA ALA A 219 7.00 21.03 6.83
C ALA A 219 7.41 19.61 6.40
N PRO A 220 6.91 18.57 7.08
CA PRO A 220 7.31 17.20 6.80
C PRO A 220 7.09 16.92 5.32
N ILE A 221 8.03 16.19 4.70
CA ILE A 221 7.89 15.72 3.32
C ILE A 221 6.56 14.95 3.24
N PRO A 222 5.66 15.29 2.32
CA PRO A 222 4.35 14.65 2.24
C PRO A 222 4.51 13.16 1.94
N VAL A 223 3.78 12.34 2.69
CA VAL A 223 3.65 10.91 2.39
C VAL A 223 2.56 10.76 1.33
N ILE A 224 2.95 10.49 0.09
CA ILE A 224 2.01 10.26 -1.02
C ILE A 224 1.64 8.79 -1.04
N GLY A 225 0.51 8.46 -0.42
CA GLY A 225 -0.05 7.11 -0.40
C GLY A 225 -1.07 6.84 -1.52
N ALA A 226 -1.55 5.59 -1.59
CA ALA A 226 -2.56 5.17 -2.56
C ALA A 226 -3.85 6.01 -2.53
N SER A 227 -4.23 6.53 -1.36
CA SER A 227 -5.41 7.39 -1.19
C SER A 227 -5.35 8.66 -2.02
N PHE A 228 -4.16 9.20 -2.30
CA PHE A 228 -3.98 10.39 -3.16
C PHE A 228 -4.47 10.13 -4.58
N PHE A 229 -4.20 8.94 -5.12
CA PHE A 229 -4.58 8.52 -6.47
C PHE A 229 -5.99 7.94 -6.55
N GLY A 230 -6.62 7.66 -5.41
CA GLY A 230 -7.96 7.12 -5.31
C GLY A 230 -8.03 5.60 -5.51
N SER A 231 -9.24 5.11 -5.75
CA SER A 231 -9.54 3.68 -5.75
C SER A 231 -8.79 2.91 -6.84
N GLY A 232 -8.27 1.73 -6.49
CA GLY A 232 -7.52 0.86 -7.40
C GLY A 232 -6.08 1.23 -7.65
N ALA A 233 -5.58 2.26 -6.97
CA ALA A 233 -4.17 2.62 -7.01
C ALA A 233 -3.35 1.86 -5.96
N LYS A 234 -2.12 1.52 -6.34
CA LYS A 234 -1.04 1.09 -5.47
C LYS A 234 0.15 2.01 -5.72
N VAL A 235 0.77 2.50 -4.64
CA VAL A 235 2.04 3.24 -4.74
C VAL A 235 3.19 2.29 -4.45
N VAL A 236 4.17 2.27 -5.34
CA VAL A 236 5.46 1.63 -5.12
C VAL A 236 6.54 2.70 -5.18
N THR A 237 7.61 2.53 -4.43
CA THR A 237 8.68 3.54 -4.37
C THR A 237 10.03 2.97 -4.73
N TYR A 238 10.88 3.78 -5.34
CA TYR A 238 12.30 3.49 -5.51
C TYR A 238 13.14 4.50 -4.72
N ALA A 239 14.26 4.04 -4.17
CA ALA A 239 15.10 4.88 -3.34
C ALA A 239 15.86 5.93 -4.18
N VAL A 240 15.92 7.16 -3.68
CA VAL A 240 16.79 8.21 -4.21
C VAL A 240 17.67 8.78 -3.10
N GLY A 241 18.92 9.11 -3.45
CA GLY A 241 19.92 9.71 -2.57
C GLY A 241 20.25 11.14 -2.97
N GLY A 242 21.09 11.80 -2.18
CA GLY A 242 21.55 13.17 -2.44
C GLY A 242 21.23 14.14 -1.30
N SER A 243 22.01 15.21 -1.25
CA SER A 243 21.97 16.30 -0.27
C SER A 243 21.66 17.66 -0.89
N SER A 244 21.70 17.76 -2.22
CA SER A 244 21.22 18.90 -3.03
C SER A 244 20.15 18.45 -4.03
N ALA A 245 19.45 19.41 -4.64
CA ALA A 245 18.46 19.12 -5.68
C ALA A 245 19.09 18.40 -6.88
N GLU A 246 20.29 18.82 -7.28
CA GLU A 246 21.04 18.27 -8.40
C GLU A 246 21.45 16.81 -8.14
N GLU A 247 21.91 16.50 -6.93
CA GLU A 247 22.26 15.13 -6.54
C GLU A 247 21.02 14.21 -6.52
N ILE A 248 19.87 14.74 -6.08
CA ILE A 248 18.61 13.99 -6.09
C ILE A 248 18.13 13.73 -7.51
N ILE A 249 18.17 14.74 -8.39
CA ILE A 249 17.84 14.59 -9.82
C ILE A 249 18.77 13.57 -10.48
N ALA A 250 20.07 13.62 -10.22
CA ALA A 250 21.02 12.64 -10.73
C ALA A 250 20.70 11.22 -10.22
N SER A 251 20.30 11.09 -8.95
CA SER A 251 19.86 9.81 -8.39
C SER A 251 18.58 9.27 -9.06
N ILE A 252 17.65 10.15 -9.40
CA ILE A 252 16.44 9.80 -10.17
C ILE A 252 16.81 9.31 -11.56
N GLN A 253 17.68 10.04 -12.28
CA GLN A 253 18.15 9.64 -13.61
C GLN A 253 18.88 8.29 -13.61
N ALA A 254 19.53 7.94 -12.51
CA ALA A 254 20.20 6.64 -12.36
C ALA A 254 19.25 5.50 -11.98
N SER A 255 18.24 5.77 -11.15
CA SER A 255 17.47 4.72 -10.44
C SER A 255 15.99 4.65 -10.79
N GLY A 256 15.46 5.64 -11.50
CA GLY A 256 14.05 5.74 -11.83
C GLY A 256 13.56 4.61 -12.75
N PRO A 257 12.23 4.45 -12.91
CA PRO A 257 11.66 3.54 -13.89
C PRO A 257 12.12 3.91 -15.30
N PHE A 258 12.44 2.92 -16.14
CA PHE A 258 12.78 3.18 -17.54
C PHE A 258 11.49 3.48 -18.32
N SER A 259 11.49 4.57 -19.07
CA SER A 259 10.42 4.93 -19.99
C SER A 259 10.90 4.73 -21.42
N ASP A 260 10.23 3.84 -22.15
CA ASP A 260 10.56 3.54 -23.54
C ASP A 260 10.41 4.77 -24.43
N TRP A 261 9.44 5.64 -24.16
CA TRP A 261 9.23 6.85 -24.96
C TRP A 261 10.28 7.93 -24.71
N LEU A 262 10.75 8.08 -23.47
CA LEU A 262 11.84 9.00 -23.14
C LEU A 262 13.20 8.44 -23.56
N HIS A 263 13.30 7.12 -23.79
CA HIS A 263 14.55 6.37 -23.86
C HIS A 263 15.49 6.67 -22.66
N ALA A 264 14.90 6.94 -21.49
CA ALA A 264 15.58 7.40 -20.29
C ALA A 264 14.83 6.94 -19.04
N ARG A 265 15.44 7.15 -17.86
CA ARG A 265 14.73 6.97 -16.59
C ARG A 265 13.80 8.15 -16.35
N ALA A 266 12.53 7.84 -16.11
CA ALA A 266 11.53 8.82 -15.72
C ALA A 266 11.60 9.07 -14.20
N GLU A 267 11.08 10.22 -13.79
CA GLU A 267 10.92 10.57 -12.37
C GLU A 267 9.81 9.77 -11.68
N ALA A 268 8.76 9.42 -12.42
CA ALA A 268 7.71 8.55 -11.96
C ALA A 268 7.10 7.80 -13.16
N LEU A 269 6.25 6.82 -12.85
CA LEU A 269 5.54 6.06 -13.87
C LEU A 269 4.22 5.53 -13.34
N THR A 270 3.14 5.84 -14.05
CA THR A 270 1.83 5.21 -13.86
C THR A 270 1.63 4.05 -14.84
N THR A 271 1.47 2.85 -14.31
CA THR A 271 1.04 1.67 -15.08
C THR A 271 -0.43 1.38 -14.80
N ALA A 272 -1.23 1.17 -15.83
CA ALA A 272 -2.65 0.84 -15.73
C ALA A 272 -2.93 -0.55 -16.31
N VAL A 273 -3.72 -1.35 -15.60
CA VAL A 273 -4.15 -2.69 -16.03
C VAL A 273 -5.68 -2.73 -16.05
N PRO A 274 -6.31 -3.01 -17.20
CA PRO A 274 -7.76 -3.05 -17.28
C PRO A 274 -8.32 -4.27 -16.55
N ARG A 275 -9.50 -4.12 -15.93
CA ARG A 275 -10.29 -5.21 -15.36
C ARG A 275 -11.70 -5.19 -15.96
N TYR A 276 -12.28 -6.38 -16.12
CA TYR A 276 -13.53 -6.57 -16.87
C TYR A 276 -14.58 -7.30 -16.01
N ARG A 277 -15.82 -6.84 -16.11
CA ARG A 277 -17.06 -7.40 -15.53
C ARG A 277 -18.11 -7.57 -16.62
N PHE A 278 -17.71 -8.20 -17.71
CA PHE A 278 -18.59 -8.64 -18.77
C PHE A 278 -18.07 -9.93 -19.39
N VAL A 279 -18.96 -10.68 -20.01
CA VAL A 279 -18.63 -11.87 -20.80
C VAL A 279 -19.27 -11.75 -22.18
N LEU A 280 -18.72 -12.49 -23.14
CA LEU A 280 -19.41 -12.74 -24.40
C LEU A 280 -20.26 -14.00 -24.19
N ALA A 281 -21.57 -13.85 -24.34
CA ALA A 281 -22.53 -14.93 -24.15
C ALA A 281 -23.18 -15.26 -25.49
N ASP A 282 -23.43 -16.54 -25.74
CA ASP A 282 -24.21 -17.01 -26.88
C ASP A 282 -25.60 -17.44 -26.40
N THR A 283 -26.65 -16.97 -27.07
CA THR A 283 -28.00 -17.48 -26.86
C THR A 283 -28.63 -17.76 -28.22
N ALA A 284 -28.96 -19.03 -28.47
CA ALA A 284 -29.54 -19.51 -29.72
C ALA A 284 -28.71 -19.18 -30.98
N GLY A 285 -27.37 -19.21 -30.87
CA GLY A 285 -26.46 -18.91 -31.97
C GLY A 285 -26.25 -17.41 -32.21
N GLN A 286 -26.74 -16.55 -31.31
CA GLN A 286 -26.52 -15.11 -31.33
C GLN A 286 -25.62 -14.69 -30.17
N CYS A 287 -24.41 -14.25 -30.52
CA CYS A 287 -23.47 -13.71 -29.54
C CYS A 287 -23.89 -12.29 -29.12
N HIS A 288 -23.96 -12.07 -27.81
CA HIS A 288 -24.20 -10.77 -27.19
C HIS A 288 -23.22 -10.52 -26.03
N ILE A 289 -23.08 -9.26 -25.65
CA ILE A 289 -22.25 -8.86 -24.51
C ILE A 289 -23.13 -8.90 -23.26
N GLN A 290 -22.76 -9.70 -22.28
CA GLN A 290 -23.43 -9.76 -20.99
C GLN A 290 -22.58 -9.05 -19.94
N VAL A 291 -22.98 -7.83 -19.57
CA VAL A 291 -22.38 -7.11 -18.43
C VAL A 291 -22.83 -7.79 -17.14
N THR A 292 -21.87 -8.27 -16.35
CA THR A 292 -22.17 -8.98 -15.09
C THR A 292 -22.35 -8.00 -13.93
N LYS A 293 -21.66 -6.84 -13.95
CA LYS A 293 -21.80 -5.76 -12.97
C LYS A 293 -21.26 -4.44 -13.54
N LYS A 294 -21.79 -3.31 -13.07
CA LYS A 294 -21.30 -1.95 -13.43
C LYS A 294 -20.40 -1.39 -12.32
N PRO A 295 -19.35 -0.61 -12.64
CA PRO A 295 -18.80 -0.40 -13.98
C PRO A 295 -18.23 -1.72 -14.57
N ALA A 296 -18.44 -1.91 -15.87
CA ALA A 296 -18.07 -3.15 -16.56
C ALA A 296 -16.58 -3.20 -16.91
N ILE A 297 -15.95 -2.05 -17.06
CA ILE A 297 -14.53 -1.89 -17.34
C ILE A 297 -13.99 -0.80 -16.43
N ILE A 298 -12.82 -1.05 -15.87
CA ILE A 298 -12.05 -0.13 -15.02
C ILE A 298 -10.56 -0.36 -15.23
N PHE A 299 -9.72 0.44 -14.57
CA PHE A 299 -8.29 0.18 -14.46
C PHE A 299 -7.86 0.08 -12.99
N THR A 300 -6.92 -0.84 -12.73
CA THR A 300 -6.09 -0.84 -11.52
C THR A 300 -4.74 -0.22 -11.85
N PHE A 301 -4.18 0.56 -10.93
CA PHE A 301 -2.99 1.39 -11.17
C PHE A 301 -1.84 0.99 -10.26
N THR A 302 -0.62 0.99 -10.80
CA THR A 302 0.63 1.00 -10.02
C THR A 302 1.37 2.28 -10.34
N ILE A 303 1.53 3.14 -9.33
CA ILE A 303 2.25 4.40 -9.44
C ILE A 303 3.61 4.22 -8.80
N THR A 304 4.67 4.42 -9.59
CA THR A 304 6.05 4.35 -9.12
C THR A 304 6.55 5.76 -8.82
N LEU A 305 6.85 6.06 -7.55
CA LEU A 305 7.33 7.36 -7.09
C LEU A 305 8.76 7.27 -6.50
N PRO A 306 9.54 8.34 -6.54
CA PRO A 306 10.81 8.37 -5.84
C PRO A 306 10.58 8.51 -4.32
N SER A 307 11.43 7.87 -3.53
CA SER A 307 11.45 7.97 -2.08
C SER A 307 12.83 8.40 -1.59
N TRP A 308 12.88 9.57 -0.97
CA TRP A 308 14.11 10.17 -0.49
C TRP A 308 14.21 10.03 1.02
N LYS A 309 15.24 9.30 1.48
CA LYS A 309 15.57 9.24 2.90
C LYS A 309 16.47 10.41 3.24
N GLN A 310 15.88 11.50 3.72
CA GLN A 310 16.58 12.74 4.07
C GLN A 310 17.87 12.48 4.90
N PRO A 311 19.07 12.79 4.37
CA PRO A 311 20.29 12.78 5.16
C PRO A 311 20.26 13.84 6.26
N ARG A 312 20.94 13.58 7.39
CA ARG A 312 20.90 14.45 8.60
C ARG A 312 21.41 15.87 8.35
N SER A 313 22.29 16.08 7.38
CA SER A 313 22.98 17.35 7.11
C SER A 313 22.41 18.14 5.93
N VAL A 314 21.20 17.80 5.46
CA VAL A 314 20.62 18.49 4.29
C VAL A 314 20.03 19.85 4.68
N GLY A 315 20.34 20.86 3.86
CA GLY A 315 19.80 22.21 4.02
C GLY A 315 18.29 22.25 3.84
N GLN A 316 17.63 23.15 4.59
CA GLN A 316 16.17 23.31 4.58
C GLN A 316 15.61 23.62 3.17
N ALA A 317 16.37 24.35 2.35
CA ALA A 317 15.99 24.66 0.98
C ALA A 317 15.79 23.39 0.13
N THR A 318 16.68 22.41 0.23
CA THR A 318 16.58 21.14 -0.48
C THR A 318 15.36 20.33 -0.02
N VAL A 319 15.08 20.32 1.29
CA VAL A 319 13.90 19.62 1.84
C VAL A 319 12.60 20.23 1.30
N LEU A 320 12.50 21.56 1.29
CA LEU A 320 11.32 22.26 0.77
C LEU A 320 11.17 22.10 -0.73
N TRP A 321 12.28 22.12 -1.48
CA TRP A 321 12.28 21.81 -2.90
C TRP A 321 11.76 20.39 -3.15
N TRP A 322 12.30 19.40 -2.44
CA TRP A 322 11.90 17.99 -2.58
C TRP A 322 10.42 17.78 -2.29
N ALA A 323 9.91 18.36 -1.20
CA ALA A 323 8.50 18.24 -0.85
C ALA A 323 7.57 18.80 -1.94
N LYS A 324 7.95 19.93 -2.56
CA LYS A 324 7.20 20.52 -3.69
C LYS A 324 7.30 19.65 -4.93
N GLU A 325 8.49 19.12 -5.21
CA GLU A 325 8.72 18.30 -6.38
C GLU A 325 7.94 16.98 -6.31
N LEU A 326 7.99 16.27 -5.18
CA LEU A 326 7.21 15.05 -4.97
C LEU A 326 5.71 15.30 -5.13
N GLN A 327 5.20 16.45 -4.67
CA GLN A 327 3.80 16.83 -4.85
C GLN A 327 3.47 17.15 -6.32
N ARG A 328 4.36 17.82 -7.05
CA ARG A 328 4.20 18.10 -8.50
C ARG A 328 4.10 16.79 -9.27
N VAL A 329 5.04 15.88 -9.05
CA VAL A 329 5.10 14.55 -9.69
C VAL A 329 3.86 13.74 -9.36
N ALA A 330 3.46 13.66 -8.10
CA ALA A 330 2.24 12.95 -7.72
C ALA A 330 1.00 13.51 -8.45
N THR A 331 0.92 14.82 -8.59
CA THR A 331 -0.19 15.49 -9.30
C THR A 331 -0.18 15.15 -10.79
N HIS A 332 0.99 15.14 -11.43
CA HIS A 332 1.18 14.70 -12.81
C HIS A 332 0.70 13.26 -13.00
N GLU A 333 1.19 12.32 -12.18
CA GLU A 333 0.79 10.92 -12.24
C GLU A 333 -0.72 10.71 -12.00
N ASN A 334 -1.32 11.51 -11.12
CA ASN A 334 -2.76 11.44 -10.88
C ASN A 334 -3.59 11.90 -12.09
N HIS A 335 -3.04 12.77 -12.95
CA HIS A 335 -3.71 13.15 -14.19
C HIS A 335 -3.77 11.97 -15.19
N HIS A 336 -2.70 11.19 -15.30
CA HIS A 336 -2.72 9.94 -16.08
C HIS A 336 -3.80 8.97 -15.58
N VAL A 337 -3.93 8.83 -14.26
CA VAL A 337 -4.98 8.03 -13.63
C VAL A 337 -6.37 8.52 -14.03
N GLN A 338 -6.59 9.85 -14.06
CA GLN A 338 -7.86 10.45 -14.49
C GLN A 338 -8.17 10.12 -15.96
N ILE A 339 -7.21 10.25 -16.87
CA ILE A 339 -7.38 9.91 -18.29
C ILE A 339 -7.82 8.44 -18.47
N TYR A 340 -7.21 7.51 -17.74
CA TYR A 340 -7.62 6.10 -17.77
C TYR A 340 -9.02 5.87 -17.18
N ARG A 341 -9.39 6.58 -16.11
CA ARG A 341 -10.74 6.47 -15.51
C ARG A 341 -11.82 6.96 -16.47
N ASP A 342 -11.59 8.10 -17.11
CA ASP A 342 -12.50 8.65 -18.13
C ASP A 342 -12.61 7.69 -19.33
N GLY A 343 -11.48 7.14 -19.75
CA GLY A 343 -11.40 6.07 -20.74
C GLY A 343 -12.22 4.83 -20.38
N ALA A 344 -12.10 4.32 -19.15
CA ALA A 344 -12.87 3.19 -18.66
C ALA A 344 -14.38 3.45 -18.62
N ALA A 345 -14.80 4.66 -18.27
CA ALA A 345 -16.20 5.06 -18.32
C ALA A 345 -16.73 5.00 -19.76
N ARG A 346 -15.96 5.54 -20.71
CA ARG A 346 -16.29 5.48 -22.15
C ARG A 346 -16.32 4.04 -22.66
N MET A 347 -15.37 3.20 -22.27
CA MET A 347 -15.34 1.77 -22.62
C MET A 347 -16.56 1.03 -22.09
N THR A 348 -16.93 1.26 -20.82
CA THR A 348 -18.14 0.68 -20.21
C THR A 348 -19.40 1.11 -20.95
N ALA A 349 -19.51 2.38 -21.34
CA ALA A 349 -20.64 2.87 -22.13
C ALA A 349 -20.70 2.22 -23.51
N ALA A 350 -19.55 2.07 -24.18
CA ALA A 350 -19.47 1.45 -25.50
C ALA A 350 -19.97 -0.01 -25.52
N LEU A 351 -19.80 -0.76 -24.42
CA LEU A 351 -20.35 -2.12 -24.32
C LEU A 351 -21.86 -2.17 -24.51
N GLY A 352 -22.61 -1.15 -24.05
CA GLY A 352 -24.08 -1.11 -24.17
C GLY A 352 -24.57 -0.93 -25.61
N HIS A 353 -23.69 -0.53 -26.52
CA HIS A 353 -23.99 -0.30 -27.94
C HIS A 353 -23.19 -1.21 -28.87
N SER A 354 -22.41 -2.13 -28.32
CA SER A 354 -21.57 -3.06 -29.06
C SER A 354 -22.24 -4.42 -29.24
N THR A 355 -21.91 -5.06 -30.34
CA THR A 355 -22.12 -6.49 -30.58
C THR A 355 -20.81 -7.24 -30.35
N CYS A 356 -20.86 -8.56 -30.27
CA CYS A 356 -19.62 -9.35 -30.22
C CYS A 356 -18.69 -9.11 -31.42
N SER A 357 -19.23 -8.79 -32.59
CA SER A 357 -18.44 -8.57 -33.80
C SER A 357 -17.71 -7.23 -33.81
N ASN A 358 -18.21 -6.19 -33.13
CA ASN A 358 -17.64 -4.84 -33.19
C ASN A 358 -17.05 -4.33 -31.86
N VAL A 359 -17.26 -5.04 -30.73
CA VAL A 359 -16.78 -4.60 -29.41
C VAL A 359 -15.27 -4.36 -29.40
N ALA A 360 -14.51 -5.22 -30.05
CA ALA A 360 -13.06 -5.09 -30.12
C ALA A 360 -12.63 -3.81 -30.84
N ASP A 361 -13.32 -3.43 -31.92
CA ASP A 361 -13.02 -2.21 -32.68
C ASP A 361 -13.38 -0.95 -31.88
N HIS A 362 -14.54 -0.95 -31.22
CA HIS A 362 -14.97 0.16 -30.35
C HIS A 362 -14.00 0.35 -29.17
N LEU A 363 -13.63 -0.72 -28.48
CA LEU A 363 -12.68 -0.64 -27.38
C LEU A 363 -11.29 -0.20 -27.85
N ARG A 364 -10.81 -0.69 -29.00
CA ARG A 364 -9.53 -0.25 -29.60
C ARG A 364 -9.55 1.23 -29.98
N ALA A 365 -10.67 1.76 -30.46
CA ALA A 365 -10.79 3.20 -30.73
C ALA A 365 -10.63 4.02 -29.45
N ILE A 366 -11.29 3.61 -28.36
CA ILE A 366 -11.18 4.31 -27.07
C ILE A 366 -9.76 4.19 -26.48
N VAL A 367 -9.10 3.03 -26.62
CA VAL A 367 -7.68 2.89 -26.22
C VAL A 367 -6.80 3.89 -26.96
N ARG A 368 -6.96 4.06 -28.28
CA ARG A 368 -6.17 5.04 -29.04
C ARG A 368 -6.40 6.48 -28.56
N ASP A 369 -7.63 6.81 -28.20
CA ASP A 369 -7.96 8.13 -27.65
C ASP A 369 -7.32 8.33 -26.27
N ILE A 370 -7.31 7.29 -25.42
CA ILE A 370 -6.59 7.30 -24.15
C ILE A 370 -5.10 7.55 -24.42
N ASP A 371 -4.47 6.75 -25.29
CA ASP A 371 -3.04 6.87 -25.60
C ASP A 371 -2.68 8.27 -26.13
N THR A 372 -3.55 8.83 -26.98
CA THR A 372 -3.38 10.19 -27.51
C THR A 372 -3.48 11.21 -26.38
N ALA A 373 -4.48 11.12 -25.50
CA ALA A 373 -4.61 12.02 -24.35
C ALA A 373 -3.42 11.92 -23.38
N GLN A 374 -2.90 10.71 -23.12
CA GLN A 374 -1.69 10.52 -22.30
C GLN A 374 -0.49 11.25 -22.93
N CYS A 375 -0.27 11.03 -24.24
CA CYS A 375 0.83 11.62 -24.97
C CYS A 375 0.74 13.14 -25.08
N GLU A 376 -0.44 13.68 -25.34
CA GLU A 376 -0.67 15.12 -25.43
C GLU A 376 -0.41 15.83 -24.10
N PHE A 377 -0.83 15.20 -22.99
CA PHE A 377 -0.57 15.72 -21.65
C PHE A 377 0.94 15.82 -21.37
N ASP A 378 1.68 14.73 -21.58
CA ASP A 378 3.13 14.71 -21.34
C ASP A 378 3.90 15.67 -22.25
N LEU A 379 3.51 15.77 -23.52
CA LEU A 379 4.11 16.68 -24.48
C LEU A 379 3.95 18.14 -24.08
N LYS A 380 2.79 18.48 -23.52
CA LYS A 380 2.49 19.83 -23.03
C LYS A 380 3.31 20.17 -21.80
N GLU A 381 3.54 19.21 -20.89
CA GLU A 381 4.28 19.47 -19.65
C GLU A 381 5.79 19.52 -19.85
N TYR A 382 6.36 18.50 -20.51
CA TYR A 382 7.81 18.40 -20.67
C TYR A 382 8.26 17.93 -22.06
N GLY A 383 7.43 17.15 -22.79
CA GLY A 383 7.92 16.44 -23.97
C GLY A 383 8.39 17.37 -25.09
N SER A 384 7.71 18.50 -25.30
CA SER A 384 8.12 19.50 -26.31
C SER A 384 9.48 20.11 -26.00
N ALA A 385 9.79 20.36 -24.72
CA ALA A 385 11.08 20.89 -24.29
C ALA A 385 12.22 19.88 -24.45
N LEU A 386 11.90 18.59 -24.43
CA LEU A 386 12.84 17.49 -24.65
C LEU A 386 12.97 17.07 -26.13
N GLY A 387 12.29 17.77 -27.06
CA GLY A 387 12.31 17.44 -28.48
C GLY A 387 11.51 16.18 -28.85
N LEU A 388 10.59 15.75 -28.00
CA LEU A 388 9.69 14.62 -28.26
C LEU A 388 8.51 15.05 -29.14
N SER A 389 7.82 14.05 -29.72
CA SER A 389 6.67 14.28 -30.59
C SER A 389 5.50 13.36 -30.22
N LEU A 390 4.28 13.75 -30.62
CA LEU A 390 3.09 12.90 -30.48
C LEU A 390 3.25 11.59 -31.24
N THR A 391 3.80 11.65 -32.45
CA THR A 391 4.08 10.45 -33.25
C THR A 391 5.01 9.49 -32.51
N SER A 392 6.15 9.97 -31.99
CA SER A 392 7.08 9.09 -31.26
C SER A 392 6.48 8.50 -29.98
N CYS A 393 5.54 9.22 -29.37
CA CYS A 393 4.79 8.73 -28.21
C CYS A 393 3.81 7.61 -28.57
N LEU A 394 3.07 7.76 -29.67
CA LEU A 394 2.05 6.81 -30.10
C LEU A 394 2.62 5.55 -30.78
N THR A 395 3.87 5.58 -31.24
CA THR A 395 4.52 4.45 -31.92
C THR A 395 5.40 3.59 -31.01
N ARG A 396 5.42 3.86 -29.69
CA ARG A 396 6.28 3.17 -28.71
C ARG A 396 5.91 1.71 -28.47
#